data_AF-A0A2J8TIU5-F1
#
_entry.id   AF-A0A2J8TIU5-F1
#
_cell.length_a   1.000
_cell.length_b   1.000
_cell.length_c   1.000
_cell.angle_alpha   90.00
_cell.angle_beta   90.00
_cell.angle_gamma   90.00
#
_symmetry.space_group_name_H-M   'P 1'
#
loop_
_entity.id
_entity.type
_entity.pdbx_description
1 polymer ?
#
loop_
_entity_poly.entity_id
_entity_poly.type
_entity_poly.pdbx_seq_one_letter_code
_entity_poly.pdbx_strand_id
1 'polypeptide(L)'
;MKTKLNIYNMQLLLFVFLVWDPARLVLANIQEDEAKNNITIFTRILDRLLDGYDNRLRPGLGDSITEVFTNIYVTSFGPVSDTDMEYTIDVFFRQKWKDERLKFKGPMNILRLNNLMASKIWTPDTFFHNGKKSVAH
;
A
#
# COMPACT_ATOMS: atom_id res chain seq x y z
N MET A 1 36.73 -46.61 -0.68
CA MET A 1 37.42 -46.57 -1.99
C MET A 1 37.00 -45.28 -2.68
N LYS A 2 37.94 -44.33 -2.87
CA LYS A 2 37.66 -42.95 -3.27
C LYS A 2 37.08 -42.90 -4.69
N THR A 3 35.86 -42.38 -4.84
CA THR A 3 35.19 -42.13 -6.12
C THR A 3 35.96 -41.08 -6.91
N LYS A 4 36.65 -41.50 -7.97
CA LYS A 4 37.27 -40.59 -8.95
C LYS A 4 36.15 -39.91 -9.74
N LEU A 5 35.86 -38.64 -9.43
CA LEU A 5 35.04 -37.81 -10.32
C LEU A 5 35.78 -37.70 -11.66
N ASN A 6 35.15 -38.15 -12.74
CA ASN A 6 35.72 -38.15 -14.09
C ASN A 6 36.00 -36.71 -14.54
N ILE A 7 37.20 -36.43 -15.06
CA ILE A 7 37.68 -35.08 -15.41
C ILE A 7 36.72 -34.33 -16.35
N TYR A 8 36.09 -35.05 -17.28
CA TYR A 8 35.10 -34.51 -18.20
C TYR A 8 33.82 -34.03 -17.49
N ASN A 9 33.39 -34.71 -16.42
CA ASN A 9 32.24 -34.27 -15.61
C ASN A 9 32.58 -33.01 -14.80
N MET A 10 33.81 -32.88 -14.32
CA MET A 10 34.27 -31.66 -13.62
C MET A 10 34.38 -30.46 -14.56
N GLN A 11 34.86 -30.67 -15.80
CA GLN A 11 34.91 -29.62 -16.82
C GLN A 11 33.52 -29.17 -17.27
N LEU A 12 32.58 -30.08 -17.45
CA LEU A 12 31.19 -29.73 -17.80
C LEU A 12 30.53 -28.88 -16.70
N LEU A 13 30.72 -29.27 -15.43
CA LEU A 13 30.25 -28.50 -14.27
C LEU A 13 30.84 -27.08 -14.25
N LEU A 14 32.15 -26.94 -14.51
CA LEU A 14 32.80 -25.63 -14.60
C LEU A 14 32.23 -24.77 -15.74
N PHE A 15 31.97 -25.34 -16.91
CA PHE A 15 31.32 -24.61 -18.01
C PHE A 15 29.90 -24.19 -17.67
N VAL A 16 29.14 -25.02 -16.97
CA VAL A 16 27.79 -24.66 -16.48
C VAL A 16 27.87 -23.49 -15.50
N PHE A 17 28.77 -23.53 -14.52
CA PHE A 17 28.96 -22.41 -13.58
C PHE A 17 29.42 -21.12 -14.27
N LEU A 18 30.37 -21.22 -15.20
CA LEU A 18 30.89 -20.06 -15.96
C LEU A 18 29.83 -19.35 -16.81
N VAL A 19 28.83 -20.08 -17.30
CA VAL A 19 27.72 -19.50 -18.09
C VAL A 19 26.54 -19.09 -17.21
N TRP A 20 26.29 -19.83 -16.12
CA TRP A 20 25.16 -19.60 -15.23
C TRP A 20 25.30 -18.31 -14.40
N ASP A 21 26.50 -18.05 -13.86
CA ASP A 21 26.71 -16.89 -12.98
C ASP A 21 26.55 -15.54 -13.72
N PRO A 22 27.11 -15.34 -14.93
CA PRO A 22 26.86 -14.11 -15.70
C PRO A 22 25.39 -13.96 -16.11
N ALA A 23 24.74 -15.04 -16.53
CA ALA A 23 23.32 -15.00 -16.92
C ALA A 23 22.43 -14.62 -15.73
N ARG A 24 22.70 -15.17 -14.54
CA ARG A 24 21.99 -14.82 -13.31
C ARG A 24 22.19 -13.36 -12.93
N LEU A 25 23.41 -12.83 -13.08
CA LEU A 25 23.74 -11.45 -12.75
C LEU A 25 23.08 -10.46 -13.73
N VAL A 26 23.05 -10.79 -15.03
CA VAL A 26 22.34 -10.00 -16.04
C VAL A 26 20.83 -9.98 -15.77
N LEU A 27 20.22 -11.12 -15.46
CA LEU A 27 18.79 -11.19 -15.09
C LEU A 27 18.49 -10.40 -13.82
N ALA A 28 19.38 -10.46 -12.82
CA ALA A 28 19.24 -9.67 -11.60
C ALA A 28 19.29 -8.16 -11.87
N ASN A 29 20.22 -7.71 -12.73
CA ASN A 29 20.31 -6.29 -13.13
C ASN A 29 19.07 -5.83 -13.90
N ILE A 30 18.55 -6.63 -14.83
CA ILE A 30 17.32 -6.31 -15.57
C ILE A 30 16.13 -6.15 -14.61
N GLN A 31 16.00 -7.06 -13.64
CA GLN A 31 14.95 -7.01 -12.63
C GLN A 31 15.07 -5.77 -11.74
N GLU A 32 16.30 -5.39 -11.37
CA GLU A 32 16.58 -4.21 -10.56
C GLU A 32 16.27 -2.92 -11.32
N ASP A 33 16.64 -2.83 -12.60
CA ASP A 33 16.34 -1.68 -13.45
C ASP A 33 14.85 -1.53 -13.71
N GLU A 34 14.13 -2.62 -13.92
CA GLU A 34 12.66 -2.61 -14.03
C GLU A 34 12.00 -2.12 -12.73
N ALA A 35 12.47 -2.60 -11.58
CA ALA A 35 11.99 -2.14 -10.28
C ALA A 35 12.25 -0.64 -10.06
N LYS A 36 13.44 -0.14 -10.38
CA LYS A 36 13.79 1.29 -10.30
C LYS A 36 12.91 2.14 -11.22
N ASN A 37 12.67 1.68 -12.45
CA ASN A 37 11.80 2.37 -13.40
C ASN A 37 10.35 2.42 -12.88
N ASN A 38 9.84 1.33 -12.32
CA ASN A 38 8.50 1.27 -11.73
C ASN A 38 8.35 2.22 -10.52
N ILE A 39 9.36 2.32 -9.65
CA ILE A 39 9.38 3.26 -8.53
C ILE A 39 9.38 4.71 -9.02
N THR A 40 10.16 5.01 -10.07
CA THR A 40 10.22 6.35 -10.67
C THR A 40 8.89 6.74 -11.32
N ILE A 41 8.23 5.79 -11.99
CA ILE A 41 6.88 6.01 -12.55
C ILE A 41 5.87 6.25 -11.42
N PHE A 42 5.93 5.46 -10.36
CA PHE A 42 5.04 5.58 -9.20
C PHE A 42 5.16 6.94 -8.51
N THR A 43 6.38 7.36 -8.16
CA THR A 43 6.65 8.66 -7.53
C THR A 43 6.17 9.82 -8.41
N ARG A 44 6.46 9.78 -9.71
CA ARG A 44 5.98 10.78 -10.66
C ARG A 44 4.45 10.84 -10.77
N ILE A 45 3.77 9.70 -10.69
CA ILE A 45 2.30 9.66 -10.67
C ILE A 45 1.78 10.35 -9.41
N LEU A 46 2.36 10.04 -8.24
CA LEU A 46 1.94 10.64 -6.97
C LEU A 46 2.16 12.14 -6.92
N ASP A 47 3.32 12.64 -7.37
CA ASP A 47 3.62 14.07 -7.38
C ASP A 47 2.64 14.86 -8.26
N ARG A 48 2.24 14.28 -9.40
CA ARG A 48 1.24 14.87 -10.30
C ARG A 48 -0.18 14.75 -9.76
N LEU A 49 -0.47 13.71 -8.99
CA LEU A 49 -1.82 13.46 -8.47
C LEU A 49 -2.28 14.54 -7.50
N LEU A 50 -1.33 15.11 -6.74
CA LEU A 50 -1.59 16.13 -5.74
C LEU A 50 -1.34 17.56 -6.25
N ASP A 51 -0.92 17.71 -7.52
CA ASP A 51 -0.74 19.02 -8.13
C ASP A 51 -2.10 19.70 -8.32
N GLY A 52 -2.27 20.89 -7.74
CA GLY A 52 -3.55 21.61 -7.72
C GLY A 52 -4.66 20.96 -6.90
N TYR A 53 -4.38 19.88 -6.14
CA TYR A 53 -5.38 19.25 -5.27
C TYR A 53 -5.57 20.03 -3.98
N ASP A 54 -6.79 20.50 -3.72
CA ASP A 54 -7.16 21.12 -2.45
C ASP A 54 -7.92 20.12 -1.56
N ASN A 55 -7.29 19.73 -0.45
CA ASN A 55 -7.84 18.80 0.53
C ASN A 55 -8.89 19.41 1.46
N ARG A 56 -9.08 20.74 1.43
CA ARG A 56 -10.14 21.41 2.18
C ARG A 56 -11.49 21.29 1.50
N LEU A 57 -11.49 21.01 0.20
CA LEU A 57 -12.69 20.89 -0.61
C LEU A 57 -13.12 19.42 -0.70
N ARG A 58 -14.37 19.18 -0.31
CA ARG A 58 -15.02 17.88 -0.47
C ARG A 58 -15.13 17.52 -1.97
N PRO A 59 -14.91 16.24 -2.36
CA PRO A 59 -15.18 15.77 -3.72
C PRO A 59 -16.62 16.09 -4.15
N GLY A 60 -16.80 16.66 -5.34
CA GLY A 60 -18.12 17.02 -5.85
C GLY A 60 -18.78 18.23 -5.17
N LEU A 61 -18.00 19.09 -4.49
CA LEU A 61 -18.52 20.31 -3.88
C LEU A 61 -19.33 21.14 -4.89
N GLY A 62 -20.60 21.40 -4.59
CA GLY A 62 -21.51 22.18 -5.43
C GLY A 62 -22.18 21.41 -6.57
N ASP A 63 -21.86 20.12 -6.74
CA ASP A 63 -22.34 19.29 -7.86
C ASP A 63 -23.05 18.02 -7.35
N SER A 64 -22.36 17.20 -6.55
CA SER A 64 -22.87 15.91 -6.08
C SER A 64 -22.60 15.64 -4.60
N ILE A 65 -23.34 14.67 -4.06
CA ILE A 65 -23.13 14.16 -2.71
C ILE A 65 -21.99 13.16 -2.76
N THR A 66 -21.07 13.26 -1.79
CA THR A 66 -20.02 12.26 -1.60
C THR A 66 -20.58 11.08 -0.83
N GLU A 67 -20.81 9.95 -1.50
CA GLU A 67 -21.20 8.71 -0.84
C GLU A 67 -19.97 8.05 -0.19
N VAL A 68 -20.07 7.78 1.12
CA VAL A 68 -19.01 7.15 1.91
C VAL A 68 -19.52 5.80 2.41
N PHE A 69 -18.98 4.72 1.87
CA PHE A 69 -19.23 3.36 2.32
C PHE A 69 -18.35 3.07 3.53
N THR A 70 -18.97 2.78 4.66
CA THR A 70 -18.27 2.42 5.89
C THR A 70 -18.34 0.92 6.12
N ASN A 71 -17.29 0.36 6.72
CA ASN A 71 -17.24 -1.03 7.13
C ASN A 71 -16.52 -1.11 8.47
N ILE A 72 -17.12 -1.81 9.43
CA ILE A 72 -16.57 -2.00 10.76
C ILE A 72 -16.26 -3.47 10.94
N TYR A 73 -15.02 -3.78 11.30
CA TYR A 73 -14.63 -5.10 11.74
C TYR A 73 -14.22 -5.02 13.21
N VAL A 74 -15.04 -5.61 14.08
CA VAL A 74 -14.79 -5.65 15.52
C VAL A 74 -13.76 -6.72 15.81
N THR A 75 -12.62 -6.32 16.36
CA THR A 75 -11.57 -7.26 16.78
C THR A 75 -11.80 -7.73 18.20
N SER A 76 -12.24 -6.83 19.08
CA SER A 76 -12.52 -7.14 20.47
C SER A 76 -13.68 -6.27 20.98
N PHE A 77 -14.47 -6.85 21.87
CA PHE A 77 -15.38 -6.11 22.71
C PHE A 77 -14.78 -6.11 24.12
N GLY A 78 -14.34 -4.95 24.57
CA GLY A 78 -13.63 -4.76 25.83
C GLY A 78 -14.57 -4.72 27.04
N PRO A 79 -14.06 -4.30 28.21
CA PRO A 79 -14.85 -4.23 29.43
C PRO A 79 -15.99 -3.20 29.32
N VAL A 80 -17.07 -3.50 30.02
CA VAL A 80 -18.21 -2.61 30.25
C VAL A 80 -18.14 -2.12 31.70
N SER A 81 -18.13 -0.81 31.90
CA SER A 81 -18.19 -0.18 33.22
C SER A 81 -19.63 0.27 33.50
N ASP A 82 -20.28 -0.37 34.46
CA ASP A 82 -21.62 0.04 34.91
C ASP A 82 -21.59 1.36 35.69
N THR A 83 -20.49 1.65 36.39
CA THR A 83 -20.31 2.89 37.16
C THR A 83 -20.22 4.10 36.26
N ASP A 84 -19.44 4.00 35.18
CA ASP A 84 -19.22 5.10 34.24
C ASP A 84 -20.22 5.05 33.07
N MET A 85 -21.00 3.97 32.94
CA MET A 85 -21.89 3.71 31.80
C MET A 85 -21.14 3.77 30.46
N GLU A 86 -20.04 3.04 30.34
CA GLU A 86 -19.22 3.00 29.12
C GLU A 86 -18.75 1.59 28.77
N TYR A 87 -18.38 1.41 27.52
CA TYR A 87 -17.77 0.19 27.02
C TYR A 87 -16.57 0.54 26.15
N THR A 88 -15.59 -0.36 26.12
CA THR A 88 -14.44 -0.26 25.21
C THR A 88 -14.65 -1.19 24.03
N ILE A 89 -14.29 -0.77 22.82
CA ILE A 89 -14.35 -1.62 21.62
C ILE A 89 -13.13 -1.36 20.74
N ASP A 90 -12.50 -2.44 20.29
CA ASP A 90 -11.43 -2.38 19.31
C ASP A 90 -11.98 -2.71 17.93
N VAL A 91 -11.75 -1.81 16.96
CA VAL A 91 -12.29 -1.94 15.61
C VAL A 91 -11.26 -1.59 14.56
N PHE A 92 -11.29 -2.31 13.45
CA PHE A 92 -10.82 -1.78 12.17
C PHE A 92 -11.97 -1.03 11.50
N PHE A 93 -11.90 0.30 11.57
CA PHE A 93 -12.83 1.19 10.91
C PHE A 93 -12.36 1.49 9.49
N ARG A 94 -13.12 1.05 8.48
CA ARG A 94 -12.77 1.16 7.06
C ARG A 94 -13.76 2.05 6.35
N GLN A 95 -13.26 2.89 5.44
CA GLN A 95 -14.06 3.81 4.64
C GLN A 95 -13.66 3.73 3.18
N LYS A 96 -14.63 3.84 2.30
CA LYS A 96 -14.45 3.92 0.85
C LYS A 96 -15.34 5.00 0.28
N TRP A 97 -14.75 5.92 -0.45
CA TRP A 97 -15.45 6.97 -1.20
C TRP A 97 -14.82 7.11 -2.58
N LYS A 98 -15.50 7.84 -3.46
CA LYS A 98 -15.02 8.14 -4.80
C LYS A 98 -14.58 9.61 -4.86
N ASP A 99 -13.35 9.85 -5.29
CA ASP A 99 -12.85 11.19 -5.63
C ASP A 99 -12.35 11.19 -7.08
N GLU A 100 -13.07 11.88 -7.95
CA GLU A 100 -12.75 11.95 -9.38
C GLU A 100 -11.43 12.68 -9.66
N ARG A 101 -10.98 13.53 -8.72
CA ARG A 101 -9.73 14.31 -8.84
C ARG A 101 -8.48 13.45 -8.68
N LEU A 102 -8.61 12.31 -7.99
CA LEU A 102 -7.50 11.36 -7.76
C LEU A 102 -7.39 10.29 -8.86
N LYS A 103 -7.90 10.56 -10.05
CA LYS A 103 -7.71 9.69 -11.21
C LYS A 103 -6.27 9.78 -11.70
N PHE A 104 -5.67 8.63 -11.98
CA PHE A 104 -4.36 8.54 -12.61
C PHE A 104 -4.37 7.51 -13.73
N LYS A 105 -3.37 7.59 -14.61
CA LYS A 105 -3.10 6.58 -15.64
C LYS A 105 -1.71 6.03 -15.40
N GLY A 106 -1.57 4.71 -15.36
CA GLY A 106 -0.30 4.04 -15.16
C GLY A 106 -0.43 2.53 -15.37
N PRO A 107 0.69 1.80 -15.26
CA PRO A 107 0.69 0.34 -15.39
C PRO A 107 -0.01 -0.38 -14.23
N MET A 108 -0.29 0.32 -13.13
CA MET A 108 -0.96 -0.21 -11.95
C MET A 108 -2.39 0.33 -11.79
N ASN A 109 -3.27 -0.50 -11.21
CA ASN A 109 -4.65 -0.11 -10.94
C ASN A 109 -4.86 0.43 -9.52
N ILE A 110 -3.93 0.14 -8.60
CA ILE A 110 -4.05 0.49 -7.18
C ILE A 110 -2.74 1.14 -6.73
N LEU A 111 -2.84 2.35 -6.16
CA LEU A 111 -1.73 3.03 -5.51
C LEU A 111 -1.88 2.86 -4.00
N ARG A 112 -0.86 2.27 -3.36
CA ARG A 112 -0.79 2.19 -1.90
C ARG A 112 -0.07 3.43 -1.39
N LEU A 113 -0.71 4.17 -0.50
CA LEU A 113 -0.17 5.44 0.02
C LEU A 113 0.41 5.25 1.42
N ASN A 114 1.40 6.06 1.75
CA ASN A 114 1.87 6.24 3.13
C ASN A 114 1.00 7.29 3.85
N ASN A 115 1.01 7.29 5.18
CA ASN A 115 0.28 8.20 6.06
C ASN A 115 0.53 9.69 5.73
N LEU A 116 1.76 10.05 5.35
CA LEU A 116 2.08 11.43 4.94
C LEU A 116 1.27 11.87 3.71
N MET A 117 1.15 11.00 2.69
CA MET A 117 0.37 11.31 1.50
C MET A 117 -1.13 11.26 1.78
N ALA A 118 -1.57 10.31 2.60
CA ALA A 118 -2.96 10.21 3.03
C ALA A 118 -3.43 11.50 3.73
N SER A 119 -2.58 12.14 4.53
CA SER A 119 -2.90 13.41 5.21
C SER A 119 -3.11 14.60 4.26
N LYS A 120 -2.64 14.51 3.01
CA LYS A 120 -2.80 15.55 1.97
C LYS A 120 -4.05 15.33 1.12
N ILE A 121 -4.80 14.26 1.36
CA ILE A 121 -6.01 13.92 0.63
C ILE A 121 -7.21 14.29 1.50
N TRP A 122 -8.30 14.74 0.88
CA TRP A 122 -9.54 14.93 1.61
C TRP A 122 -10.04 13.59 2.15
N THR A 123 -10.29 13.52 3.45
CA THR A 123 -10.88 12.37 4.13
C THR A 123 -12.14 12.81 4.86
N PRO A 124 -13.22 12.00 4.87
CA PRO A 124 -14.43 12.35 5.59
C PRO A 124 -14.16 12.50 7.10
N ASP A 125 -14.72 13.54 7.70
CA ASP A 125 -14.62 13.92 9.11
C ASP A 125 -15.54 13.08 10.00
N THR A 126 -15.33 11.76 9.96
CA THR A 126 -16.19 10.83 10.69
C THR A 126 -15.86 10.78 12.18
N PHE A 127 -16.88 10.94 13.01
CA PHE A 127 -16.75 10.89 14.46
C PHE A 127 -17.84 10.00 15.09
N PHE A 128 -17.55 9.49 16.29
CA PHE A 128 -18.52 8.70 17.06
C PHE A 128 -19.30 9.62 17.99
N HIS A 129 -20.60 9.78 17.74
CA HIS A 129 -21.48 10.66 18.52
C HIS A 129 -21.49 10.35 20.02
N ASN A 130 -21.41 9.08 20.39
CA ASN A 130 -21.39 8.60 21.77
C ASN A 130 -19.97 8.26 22.26
N GLY A 131 -18.94 8.55 21.48
CA GLY A 131 -17.56 8.30 21.87
C GLY A 131 -17.13 9.29 22.95
N LYS A 132 -16.92 8.80 24.18
CA LYS A 132 -16.34 9.63 25.25
C LYS A 132 -14.84 9.89 25.02
N LYS A 133 -14.09 8.82 24.76
CA LYS A 133 -12.66 8.86 24.47
C LYS A 133 -12.35 7.80 23.41
N SER A 134 -11.55 8.16 22.41
CA SER A 134 -11.07 7.23 21.38
C SER A 134 -9.60 7.48 21.11
N VAL A 135 -8.89 6.45 20.67
CA VAL A 135 -7.46 6.50 20.33
C VAL A 135 -7.29 5.86 18.96
N ALA A 136 -6.57 6.53 18.07
CA ALA A 136 -6.14 5.97 16.79
C ALA A 136 -4.69 5.45 16.94
N HIS A 137 -4.43 4.28 16.38
CA HIS A 137 -3.13 3.60 16.39
C HIS A 137 -2.51 3.56 15.01
#